data_AF-A0A948ZEY3-F1
#
_entry.id   AF-A0A948ZEY3-F1
#
_cell.length_a   1.000
_cell.length_b   1.000
_cell.length_c   1.000
_cell.angle_alpha   90.00
_cell.angle_beta   90.00
_cell.angle_gamma   90.00
#
_symmetry.space_group_name_H-M   'P 1'
#
loop_
_entity.id
_entity.type
_entity.pdbx_description
1 polymer ?
#
loop_
_entity_poly.entity_id
_entity_poly.type
_entity_poly.pdbx_seq_one_letter_code
_entity_poly.pdbx_strand_id
1 'polypeptide(L)' 'HPEIINTIKRVEKELGDRGRVLVRYSGTQSMCRVMVEGPTQKETEGFAEKIAEVIKKKLS' A
#
# COMPACT_ATOMS: atom_id res chain seq x y z
N HIS A 1 -11.82 -0.71 5.93
CA HIS A 1 -10.86 -0.06 6.85
C HIS A 1 -10.42 1.30 6.30
N PRO A 2 -10.97 2.41 6.81
CA PRO A 2 -10.71 3.75 6.29
C PRO A 2 -9.23 4.18 6.40
N GLU A 3 -8.52 3.75 7.44
CA GLU A 3 -7.08 4.05 7.60
C GLU A 3 -6.21 3.48 6.48
N ILE A 4 -6.48 2.25 6.03
CA ILE A 4 -5.69 1.64 4.95
C ILE A 4 -5.88 2.43 3.65
N ILE A 5 -7.12 2.81 3.36
CA ILE A 5 -7.47 3.63 2.19
C ILE A 5 -6.78 5.00 2.26
N ASN A 6 -6.75 5.64 3.44
CA ASN A 6 -6.07 6.92 3.62
C ASN A 6 -4.56 6.80 3.41
N THR A 7 -3.93 5.74 3.91
CA THR A 7 -2.50 5.50 3.69
C THR A 7 -2.19 5.28 2.21
N ILE A 8 -2.99 4.47 1.51
CA ILE A 8 -2.84 4.23 0.07
C ILE A 8 -2.96 5.55 -0.70
N LYS A 9 -4.02 6.34 -0.45
CA LYS A 9 -4.22 7.63 -1.11
C LYS A 9 -3.07 8.61 -0.86
N ARG A 10 -2.50 8.59 0.35
CA ARG A 10 -1.34 9.42 0.69
C ARG A 10 -0.12 9.00 -0.12
N VAL A 11 0.15 7.70 -0.20
CA VAL A 11 1.26 7.15 -1.00
C VAL A 11 1.06 7.46 -2.49
N GLU A 12 -0.14 7.25 -3.03
CA GLU A 12 -0.47 7.62 -4.41
C GLU A 12 -0.23 9.11 -4.68
N LYS A 13 -0.59 9.98 -3.72
CA LYS A 13 -0.34 11.42 -3.83
C LYS A 13 1.15 11.77 -3.76
N GLU A 14 1.94 11.09 -2.93
CA GLU A 14 3.39 11.30 -2.84
C GLU A 14 4.11 10.81 -4.12
N LEU A 15 3.63 9.71 -4.72
CA LEU A 15 4.13 9.21 -6.01
C LEU A 15 3.70 10.08 -7.19
N GLY A 16 2.48 10.64 -7.15
CA GLY A 16 1.88 11.39 -8.25
C GLY A 16 1.83 10.54 -9.52
N ASP A 17 2.15 11.14 -10.66
CA ASP A 17 2.13 10.45 -11.96
C ASP A 17 3.35 9.53 -12.18
N ARG A 18 4.29 9.51 -11.24
CA ARG A 18 5.56 8.74 -11.35
C ARG A 18 5.46 7.34 -10.76
N GLY A 19 4.30 6.95 -10.24
CA GLY A 19 4.12 5.67 -9.59
C GLY A 19 2.67 5.24 -9.50
N ARG A 20 2.45 4.01 -9.06
CA ARG A 20 1.13 3.39 -8.92
C ARG A 20 1.10 2.49 -7.71
N VAL A 21 -0.04 2.43 -7.04
CA VAL A 21 -0.27 1.52 -5.92
C VAL A 21 -1.40 0.57 -6.30
N LEU A 22 -1.14 -0.73 -6.25
CA LEU A 22 -2.15 -1.76 -6.46
C LEU A 22 -2.32 -2.56 -5.18
N VAL A 23 -3.56 -2.58 -4.67
CA VAL A 23 -3.90 -3.37 -3.49
C VAL A 23 -4.99 -4.37 -3.84
N ARG A 24 -4.72 -5.65 -3.58
CA ARG A 24 -5.68 -6.74 -3.73
C ARG A 24 -5.91 -7.44 -2.40
N TYR A 25 -7.14 -7.37 -1.92
CA TYR A 25 -7.60 -8.16 -0.80
C TYR A 25 -8.08 -9.53 -1.30
N SER A 26 -7.72 -10.59 -0.58
CA SER A 26 -8.33 -11.90 -0.80
C SER A 26 -9.72 -11.91 -0.16
N GLY A 27 -10.74 -12.31 -0.93
CA GLY A 27 -12.13 -12.37 -0.45
C GLY A 27 -12.44 -13.54 0.48
N THR A 28 -11.54 -14.52 0.56
CA THR A 28 -11.75 -15.78 1.30
C THR A 28 -10.62 -16.09 2.29
N GLN A 29 -9.52 -15.33 2.27
CA GLN A 29 -8.39 -15.50 3.17
C GLN A 29 -8.02 -14.15 3.77
N SER A 30 -7.51 -14.13 5.00
CA SER A 30 -6.95 -12.93 5.65
C SER A 30 -5.59 -12.54 5.04
N MET A 31 -5.55 -12.38 3.72
CA MET A 31 -4.36 -12.06 2.94
C MET A 31 -4.61 -10.82 2.09
N CYS A 32 -3.65 -9.89 2.14
CA CYS A 32 -3.63 -8.72 1.29
C CYS A 32 -2.31 -8.68 0.53
N ARG A 33 -2.38 -8.42 -0.79
CA ARG A 33 -1.22 -8.20 -1.63
C ARG A 33 -1.14 -6.72 -1.98
N VAL A 34 0.03 -6.13 -1.78
CA VAL A 34 0.32 -4.73 -2.07
C VAL A 34 1.47 -4.69 -3.07
N MET A 35 1.30 -3.97 -4.16
CA MET A 35 2.34 -3.70 -5.14
C MET A 35 2.46 -2.19 -5.28
N VAL A 36 3.69 -1.68 -5.23
CA VAL A 36 3.98 -0.26 -5.38
C VAL A 36 5.00 -0.11 -6.51
N GLU A 37 4.64 0.64 -7.53
CA GLU A 37 5.50 1.04 -8.63
C GLU A 37 5.90 2.50 -8.42
N GLY A 38 7.14 2.86 -8.73
CA GLY A 38 7.65 4.20 -8.48
C GLY A 38 9.05 4.40 -9.06
N PRO A 39 9.59 5.62 -8.96
CA PRO A 39 10.82 6.01 -9.66
C PRO A 39 12.09 5.39 -9.06
N THR A 40 12.09 5.05 -7.76
CA THR A 40 13.22 4.40 -7.11
C THR A 40 12.78 3.25 -6.22
N GLN A 41 13.61 2.19 -6.16
CA GLN A 41 13.35 1.02 -5.32
C GLN A 41 13.17 1.41 -3.83
N LYS A 42 13.99 2.34 -3.34
CA LYS A 42 13.96 2.81 -1.95
C LYS A 42 12.62 3.47 -1.59
N GLU A 43 12.07 4.29 -2.49
CA GLU A 43 10.75 4.89 -2.29
C GLU A 43 9.66 3.82 -2.33
N THR A 44 9.69 2.94 -3.33
CA THR A 44 8.67 1.88 -3.47
C THR A 44 8.66 0.91 -2.29
N GLU A 45 9.83 0.51 -1.79
CA GLU A 45 9.95 -0.35 -0.61
C GLU A 45 9.41 0.33 0.64
N GLY A 46 9.83 1.58 0.91
CA GLY A 46 9.33 2.32 2.08
C GLY A 46 7.82 2.57 2.03
N PHE A 47 7.25 2.77 0.84
CA PHE A 47 5.81 2.91 0.66
C PHE A 47 5.07 1.57 0.82
N ALA A 48 5.59 0.48 0.25
CA ALA A 48 5.02 -0.84 0.40
C ALA A 48 5.01 -1.29 1.86
N GLU A 49 6.12 -1.08 2.59
CA GLU A 49 6.21 -1.37 4.02
C GLU A 49 5.21 -0.57 4.85
N LYS A 50 5.11 0.75 4.63
CA LYS A 50 4.12 1.59 5.34
C LYS A 50 2.69 1.06 5.17
N ILE A 51 2.32 0.68 3.95
CA ILE A 51 0.97 0.15 3.67
C ILE A 51 0.81 -1.22 4.34
N ALA A 52 1.81 -2.10 4.24
CA ALA A 52 1.78 -3.43 4.84
C ALA A 52 1.68 -3.39 6.36
N GLU A 53 2.39 -2.47 7.04
CA GLU A 53 2.29 -2.29 8.49
C GLU A 53 0.89 -1.89 8.94
N VAL A 54 0.26 -0.93 8.24
CA VAL A 54 -1.11 -0.48 8.56
C VAL A 54 -2.10 -1.62 8.35
N ILE A 55 -1.96 -2.38 7.26
CA ILE A 55 -2.79 -3.56 7.00
C ILE A 55 -2.61 -4.59 8.12
N LYS A 56 -1.37 -4.92 8.49
CA LYS A 56 -1.07 -5.89 9.55
C LYS A 56 -1.68 -5.47 10.89
N LYS A 57 -1.56 -4.19 11.27
CA LYS A 57 -2.17 -3.63 12.49
C LYS A 57 -3.70 -3.68 12.50
N LYS A 58 -4.35 -3.75 11.34
CA LYS A 58 -5.82 -3.75 11.21
C LYS A 58 -6.42 -5.12 10.93
N LEU A 59 -5.61 -6.10 10.50
CA LEU A 59 -6.00 -7.50 10.28
C LEU A 59 -5.67 -8.41 11.48
N SER A 60 -4.84 -7.96 12.43
CA SER A 60 -4.74 -8.53 13.78
C SER A 60 -5.90 -8.08 14.65
#